data_AF-A0A2T2SM21-F1
#
_entry.id   AF-A0A2T2SM21-F1
#
_cell.length_a   1.000
_cell.length_b   1.000
_cell.length_c   1.000
_cell.angle_alpha   90.00
_cell.angle_beta   90.00
_cell.angle_gamma   90.00
#
_symmetry.space_group_name_H-M   'P 1'
#
loop_
_entity.id
_entity.type
_entity.pdbx_description
1 polymer ?
#
loop_
_entity_poly.entity_id
_entity_poly.type
_entity_poly.pdbx_seq_one_letter_code
_entity_poly.pdbx_strand_id
1 'polypeptide(L)'
;MLTRVLKSSCIGLFAFALAVTAPAALAQMPQQDTTETLSASDVSQAQIETAARIATTVQSSMRAQQMRMRKQMKQKYGNPQEMDSTQKAKARKEMQRQQMQMRKKQMKMMQQEAEKEGMSPQMFRRIMRSAQQDSTLKKEIQTAMKAQMKKQRPQMNQQGSSNQGSQNQ
;
A
#
# COMPACT_ATOMS: atom_id res chain seq x y z
N MET A 1 -24.87 -51.66 -4.22
CA MET A 1 -24.07 -52.73 -3.59
C MET A 1 -23.27 -53.44 -4.68
N LEU A 2 -21.94 -53.24 -4.73
CA LEU A 2 -20.95 -54.26 -5.12
C LEU A 2 -19.55 -53.64 -5.00
N THR A 3 -18.79 -54.26 -4.11
CA THR A 3 -17.43 -53.97 -3.66
C THR A 3 -16.38 -54.64 -4.54
N ARG A 4 -15.11 -54.23 -4.37
CA ARG A 4 -13.78 -54.88 -4.65
C ARG A 4 -12.92 -53.93 -5.51
N VAL A 5 -11.85 -53.28 -5.04
CA VAL A 5 -10.61 -53.73 -4.37
C VAL A 5 -9.90 -54.87 -5.14
N LEU A 6 -8.89 -54.50 -5.92
CA LEU A 6 -7.76 -55.38 -6.22
C LEU A 6 -6.45 -54.59 -6.20
N LYS A 7 -5.59 -55.00 -5.27
CA LYS A 7 -4.16 -54.73 -5.19
C LYS A 7 -3.44 -55.54 -6.28
N SER A 8 -2.43 -54.97 -6.91
CA SER A 8 -1.45 -55.70 -7.72
C SER A 8 -0.08 -55.04 -7.57
N SER A 9 0.70 -55.58 -6.65
CA SER A 9 2.11 -55.30 -6.43
C SER A 9 2.94 -55.84 -7.60
N CYS A 10 3.84 -55.04 -8.17
CA CYS A 10 4.95 -55.56 -8.97
C CYS A 10 6.25 -54.96 -8.44
N ILE A 11 7.03 -55.84 -7.82
CA ILE A 11 8.39 -55.65 -7.36
C ILE A 11 9.29 -55.58 -8.60
N GLY A 12 10.04 -54.49 -8.74
CA GLY A 12 11.07 -54.33 -9.75
C GLY A 12 12.31 -53.71 -9.11
N LEU A 13 13.19 -54.56 -8.60
CA LEU A 13 14.53 -54.23 -8.13
C LEU A 13 15.36 -53.68 -9.30
N PHE A 14 15.81 -52.43 -9.20
CA PHE A 14 17.00 -51.98 -9.94
C PHE A 14 17.94 -51.27 -8.98
N ALA A 15 19.02 -51.96 -8.66
CA ALA A 15 20.14 -51.45 -7.90
C ALA A 15 21.23 -50.94 -8.86
N PHE A 16 21.73 -49.75 -8.51
CA PHE A 16 23.09 -49.22 -8.73
C PHE A 16 23.62 -48.92 -10.13
N ALA A 17 23.82 -47.62 -10.38
CA ALA A 17 25.14 -47.11 -10.78
C ALA A 17 25.31 -45.65 -10.28
N LEU A 18 26.28 -45.46 -9.38
CA LEU A 18 26.78 -44.15 -8.96
C LEU A 18 27.61 -43.54 -10.10
N ALA A 19 27.17 -42.40 -10.63
CA ALA A 19 28.04 -41.48 -11.34
C ALA A 19 27.69 -40.05 -10.93
N VAL A 20 28.68 -39.40 -10.33
CA VAL A 20 28.70 -38.04 -9.82
C VAL A 20 28.52 -37.05 -10.97
N THR A 21 27.56 -36.13 -10.89
CA THR A 21 27.76 -34.66 -10.93
C THR A 21 26.43 -33.91 -11.19
N ALA A 22 26.22 -32.89 -10.36
CA ALA A 22 25.29 -31.77 -10.50
C ALA A 22 23.77 -32.07 -10.44
N PRO A 23 23.09 -31.66 -9.34
CA PRO A 23 21.64 -31.62 -9.34
C PRO A 23 21.21 -30.59 -10.38
N ALA A 24 20.53 -31.06 -11.43
CA ALA A 24 19.54 -30.26 -12.13
C ALA A 24 18.35 -30.02 -11.18
N ALA A 25 18.63 -29.39 -10.04
CA ALA A 25 17.68 -28.55 -9.37
C ALA A 25 17.42 -27.42 -10.35
N LEU A 26 16.39 -27.59 -11.18
CA LEU A 26 15.68 -26.46 -11.73
C LEU A 26 15.58 -25.46 -10.59
N ALA A 27 16.22 -24.32 -10.78
CA ALA A 27 16.18 -23.19 -9.88
C ALA A 27 14.73 -22.67 -9.84
N GLN A 28 13.83 -23.41 -9.19
CA GLN A 28 12.82 -22.81 -8.35
C GLN A 28 13.62 -22.20 -7.21
N MET A 29 14.10 -20.97 -7.45
CA MET A 29 14.38 -20.08 -6.34
C MET A 29 13.20 -20.23 -5.37
N PRO A 30 13.44 -20.33 -4.04
CA PRO A 30 12.37 -20.15 -3.08
C PRO A 30 11.87 -18.72 -3.29
N GLN A 31 10.88 -18.59 -4.19
CA GLN A 31 10.04 -17.44 -4.28
C GLN A 31 9.26 -17.53 -2.97
N GLN A 32 9.81 -16.92 -1.91
CA GLN A 32 9.09 -16.73 -0.65
C GLN A 32 7.67 -16.36 -1.05
N ASP A 33 6.70 -17.17 -0.64
CA ASP A 33 5.28 -17.00 -0.95
C ASP A 33 4.83 -15.64 -0.44
N THR A 34 5.14 -14.62 -1.23
CA THR A 34 4.77 -13.22 -1.00
C THR A 34 3.33 -13.00 -1.40
N THR A 35 2.57 -14.08 -1.61
CA THR A 35 1.12 -14.17 -1.75
C THR A 35 0.43 -14.30 -0.40
N GLU A 36 1.10 -14.82 0.63
CA GLU A 36 0.50 -15.03 1.93
C GLU A 36 0.21 -13.67 2.61
N THR A 37 -1.06 -13.49 2.94
CA THR A 37 -1.60 -12.30 3.58
C THR A 37 -1.23 -12.31 5.06
N LEU A 38 -0.40 -11.35 5.46
CA LEU A 38 -0.11 -11.08 6.87
C LEU A 38 -1.38 -10.70 7.62
N SER A 39 -1.60 -11.31 8.78
CA SER A 39 -2.59 -10.92 9.78
C SER A 39 -2.00 -9.86 10.71
N ALA A 40 -2.82 -9.20 11.52
CA ALA A 40 -2.36 -8.24 12.53
C ALA A 40 -1.30 -8.82 13.50
N SER A 41 -1.41 -10.11 13.85
CA SER A 41 -0.43 -10.82 14.69
C SER A 41 0.94 -11.01 14.05
N ASP A 42 1.01 -11.01 12.71
CA ASP A 42 2.23 -11.30 11.95
C ASP A 42 3.08 -10.04 11.74
N VAL A 43 2.55 -8.87 12.12
CA VAL A 43 3.19 -7.57 11.96
C VAL A 43 3.44 -6.99 13.35
N SER A 44 4.70 -6.75 13.67
CA SER A 44 5.04 -6.11 14.96
C SER A 44 4.49 -4.68 15.04
N GLN A 45 4.22 -4.21 16.26
CA GLN A 45 3.78 -2.83 16.49
C GLN A 45 4.74 -1.78 15.90
N ALA A 46 6.05 -2.03 15.99
CA ALA A 46 7.06 -1.16 15.39
C ALA A 46 6.94 -1.08 13.85
N GLN A 47 6.63 -2.20 13.19
CA GLN A 47 6.36 -2.22 11.76
C GLN A 47 5.05 -1.50 11.41
N ILE A 48 4.00 -1.63 12.23
CA ILE A 48 2.75 -0.89 12.05
C ILE A 48 3.00 0.62 12.14
N GLU A 49 3.75 1.07 13.15
CA GLU A 49 4.07 2.49 13.33
C GLU A 49 4.94 3.04 12.21
N THR A 50 5.93 2.26 11.77
CA THR A 50 6.81 2.62 10.65
C THR A 50 6.03 2.70 9.35
N ALA A 51 5.19 1.70 9.05
CA ALA A 51 4.31 1.72 7.89
C ALA A 51 3.33 2.91 7.93
N ALA A 52 2.77 3.21 9.09
CA ALA A 52 1.90 4.36 9.27
C ALA A 52 2.63 5.70 9.04
N ARG A 53 3.88 5.82 9.48
CA ARG A 53 4.71 7.01 9.25
C ARG A 53 5.01 7.19 7.76
N ILE A 54 5.49 6.14 7.09
CA ILE A 54 5.73 6.12 5.63
C ILE A 54 4.45 6.54 4.89
N ALA A 55 3.33 5.89 5.20
CA ALA A 55 2.04 6.17 4.57
C ALA A 55 1.58 7.61 4.81
N THR A 56 1.78 8.15 6.02
CA THR A 56 1.41 9.53 6.36
C THR A 56 2.25 10.54 5.58
N THR A 57 3.57 10.36 5.48
CA THR A 57 4.48 11.23 4.72
C THR A 57 4.17 11.19 3.22
N VAL A 58 3.94 10.00 2.67
CA VAL A 58 3.55 9.85 1.26
C VAL A 58 2.17 10.48 1.01
N GLN A 59 1.21 10.30 1.92
CA GLN A 59 -0.13 10.87 1.77
C GLN A 59 -0.13 12.39 1.83
N SER A 60 0.60 12.99 2.77
CA SER A 60 0.66 14.45 2.94
C SER A 60 1.32 15.13 1.74
N SER A 61 2.45 14.60 1.27
CA SER A 61 3.16 15.09 0.07
C SER A 61 2.30 15.00 -1.20
N MET A 62 1.58 13.88 -1.38
CA MET A 62 0.70 13.68 -2.53
C MET A 62 -0.53 14.60 -2.50
N ARG A 63 -1.07 14.92 -1.31
CA ARG A 63 -2.24 15.81 -1.18
C ARG A 63 -1.97 17.20 -1.74
N ALA A 64 -0.82 17.78 -1.42
CA ALA A 64 -0.44 19.09 -1.95
C ALA A 64 -0.32 19.08 -3.48
N GLN A 65 0.28 18.01 -4.04
CA GLN A 65 0.43 17.87 -5.48
C GLN A 65 -0.92 17.64 -6.19
N GLN A 66 -1.82 16.85 -5.61
CA GLN A 66 -3.18 16.69 -6.14
C GLN A 66 -3.94 18.02 -6.18
N MET A 67 -3.80 18.86 -5.16
CA MET A 67 -4.43 20.18 -5.14
C MET A 67 -3.87 21.09 -6.23
N ARG A 68 -2.55 21.09 -6.45
CA ARG A 68 -1.91 21.82 -7.55
C ARG A 68 -2.43 21.34 -8.91
N MET A 69 -2.46 20.02 -9.11
CA MET A 69 -2.97 19.40 -10.33
C MET A 69 -4.44 19.81 -10.59
N ARG A 70 -5.31 19.75 -9.58
CA ARG A 70 -6.70 20.20 -9.70
C ARG A 70 -6.81 21.67 -10.09
N LYS A 71 -6.01 22.55 -9.47
CA LYS A 71 -5.98 23.97 -9.81
C LYS A 71 -5.54 24.19 -11.26
N GLN A 72 -4.47 23.52 -11.70
CA GLN A 72 -3.96 23.61 -13.07
C GLN A 72 -5.00 23.11 -14.09
N MET A 73 -5.64 21.97 -13.83
CA MET A 73 -6.68 21.44 -14.71
C MET A 73 -7.89 22.37 -14.79
N LYS A 74 -8.33 22.94 -13.66
CA LYS A 74 -9.43 23.92 -13.63
C LYS A 74 -9.07 25.21 -14.37
N GLN A 75 -7.84 25.71 -14.21
CA GLN A 75 -7.36 26.90 -14.91
C GLN A 75 -7.26 26.69 -16.43
N LYS A 76 -6.78 25.51 -16.86
CA LYS A 76 -6.53 25.22 -18.27
C LYS A 76 -7.80 24.86 -19.06
N TYR A 77 -8.77 24.23 -18.40
CA TYR A 77 -9.93 23.64 -19.07
C TYR A 77 -11.29 24.15 -18.56
N GLY A 78 -11.32 24.99 -17.52
CA GLY A 78 -12.55 25.59 -17.02
C GLY A 78 -13.57 24.57 -16.47
N ASN A 79 -14.85 24.85 -16.69
CA ASN A 79 -15.95 23.98 -16.27
C ASN A 79 -16.13 22.80 -17.24
N PRO A 80 -16.04 21.54 -16.81
CA PRO A 80 -16.19 20.38 -17.70
C PRO A 80 -17.54 20.23 -18.39
N GLN A 81 -18.58 20.90 -17.89
CA GLN A 81 -19.92 20.88 -18.47
C GLN A 81 -20.05 21.81 -19.68
N GLU A 82 -19.22 22.86 -19.74
CA GLU A 82 -19.24 23.88 -20.81
C GLU A 82 -18.19 23.60 -21.90
N MET A 83 -17.32 22.60 -21.69
CA MET A 83 -16.31 22.20 -22.67
C MET A 83 -16.94 21.50 -23.89
N ASP A 84 -16.46 21.87 -25.08
CA ASP A 84 -16.72 21.11 -26.30
C ASP A 84 -16.11 19.69 -26.23
N SER A 85 -16.57 18.79 -27.09
CA SER A 85 -16.17 17.39 -27.11
C SER A 85 -14.66 17.18 -27.31
N THR A 86 -14.01 18.03 -28.10
CA THR A 86 -12.58 17.97 -28.39
C THR A 86 -11.75 18.45 -27.20
N GLN A 87 -12.15 19.55 -26.56
CA GLN A 87 -11.54 20.04 -25.34
C GLN A 87 -11.69 19.03 -24.20
N LYS A 88 -12.87 18.42 -24.07
CA LYS A 88 -13.13 17.36 -23.10
C LYS A 88 -12.24 16.13 -23.32
N ALA A 89 -12.02 15.74 -24.57
CA ALA A 89 -11.10 14.64 -24.91
C ALA A 89 -9.64 14.97 -24.54
N LYS A 90 -9.18 16.19 -24.86
CA LYS A 90 -7.84 16.67 -24.48
C LYS A 90 -7.66 16.73 -22.96
N ALA A 91 -8.63 17.28 -22.24
CA ALA A 91 -8.64 17.35 -20.79
C ALA A 91 -8.57 15.97 -20.13
N ARG A 92 -9.34 15.00 -20.63
CA ARG A 92 -9.30 13.60 -20.15
C ARG A 92 -7.93 12.96 -20.38
N LYS A 93 -7.35 13.12 -21.57
CA LYS A 93 -6.04 12.56 -21.91
C LYS A 93 -4.93 13.15 -21.04
N GLU A 94 -4.96 14.45 -20.80
CA GLU A 94 -3.99 15.11 -19.92
C GLU A 94 -4.18 14.69 -18.46
N MET A 95 -5.42 14.64 -17.96
CA MET A 95 -5.73 14.14 -16.62
C MET A 95 -5.20 12.72 -16.43
N GLN A 96 -5.40 11.83 -17.40
CA GLN A 96 -4.90 10.46 -17.34
C GLN A 96 -3.37 10.42 -17.29
N ARG A 97 -2.68 11.23 -18.10
CA ARG A 97 -1.22 11.35 -18.06
C ARG A 97 -0.72 11.83 -16.70
N GLN A 98 -1.35 12.87 -16.14
CA GLN A 98 -1.00 13.39 -14.83
C GLN A 98 -1.27 12.38 -13.72
N GLN A 99 -2.39 11.64 -13.76
CA GLN A 99 -2.68 10.56 -12.82
C GLN A 99 -1.61 9.45 -12.88
N MET A 100 -1.16 9.06 -14.07
CA MET A 100 -0.08 8.08 -14.21
C MET A 100 1.24 8.59 -13.63
N GLN A 101 1.61 9.85 -13.88
CA GLN A 101 2.80 10.45 -13.28
C GLN A 101 2.71 10.50 -11.74
N MET A 102 1.54 10.86 -11.22
CA MET A 102 1.25 10.84 -9.79
C MET A 102 1.41 9.45 -9.19
N ARG A 103 0.86 8.41 -9.84
CA ARG A 103 1.01 7.02 -9.40
C ARG A 103 2.47 6.59 -9.39
N LYS A 104 3.23 6.90 -10.44
CA LYS A 104 4.68 6.60 -10.49
C LYS A 104 5.44 7.31 -9.38
N LYS A 105 5.14 8.59 -9.15
CA LYS A 105 5.79 9.36 -8.09
C LYS A 105 5.44 8.84 -6.70
N GLN A 106 4.18 8.49 -6.45
CA GLN A 106 3.74 7.85 -5.22
C GLN A 106 4.51 6.55 -4.97
N MET A 107 4.64 5.69 -5.98
CA MET A 107 5.40 4.44 -5.87
C MET A 107 6.88 4.67 -5.60
N LYS A 108 7.47 5.72 -6.18
CA LYS A 108 8.87 6.10 -5.94
C LYS A 108 9.06 6.60 -4.50
N MET A 109 8.23 7.55 -4.04
CA MET A 109 8.31 8.07 -2.68
C MET A 109 8.06 6.98 -1.65
N MET A 110 7.13 6.07 -1.91
CA MET A 110 6.89 4.91 -1.06
C MET A 110 8.13 4.03 -0.89
N GLN A 111 8.87 3.76 -1.97
CA GLN A 111 10.14 3.01 -1.89
C GLN A 111 11.19 3.78 -1.09
N GLN A 112 11.38 5.05 -1.42
CA GLN A 112 12.39 5.90 -0.77
C GLN A 112 12.13 6.09 0.72
N GLU A 113 10.87 6.36 1.12
CA GLU A 113 10.51 6.52 2.53
C GLU A 113 10.56 5.18 3.28
N ALA A 114 10.24 4.07 2.62
CA ALA A 114 10.40 2.75 3.23
C ALA A 114 11.88 2.47 3.54
N GLU A 115 12.77 2.64 2.55
CA GLU A 115 14.21 2.48 2.72
C GLU A 115 14.78 3.41 3.80
N LYS A 116 14.35 4.67 3.80
CA LYS A 116 14.77 5.68 4.78
C LYS A 116 14.37 5.33 6.22
N GLU A 117 13.20 4.73 6.41
CA GLU A 117 12.71 4.30 7.73
C GLU A 117 13.17 2.86 8.07
N GLY A 118 14.09 2.28 7.30
CA GLY A 118 14.64 0.95 7.55
C GLY A 118 13.69 -0.21 7.26
N MET A 119 12.60 0.04 6.54
CA MET A 119 11.64 -0.98 6.12
C MET A 119 11.85 -1.35 4.66
N SER A 120 11.96 -2.64 4.33
CA SER A 120 12.06 -3.03 2.93
C SER A 120 10.80 -2.61 2.14
N PRO A 121 10.92 -2.08 0.91
CA PRO A 121 9.75 -1.70 0.12
C PRO A 121 8.78 -2.86 -0.12
N GLN A 122 9.30 -4.09 -0.17
CA GLN A 122 8.50 -5.29 -0.33
C GLN A 122 7.69 -5.62 0.93
N MET A 123 8.28 -5.51 2.12
CA MET A 123 7.56 -5.69 3.38
C MET A 123 6.49 -4.60 3.57
N PHE A 124 6.83 -3.34 3.29
CA PHE A 124 5.86 -2.24 3.32
C PHE A 124 4.65 -2.53 2.41
N ARG A 125 4.91 -2.93 1.15
CA ARG A 125 3.84 -3.27 0.19
C ARG A 125 3.01 -4.46 0.67
N ARG A 126 3.65 -5.48 1.26
CA ARG A 126 2.96 -6.65 1.81
C ARG A 126 2.04 -6.24 2.95
N ILE A 127 2.52 -5.48 3.93
CA ILE A 127 1.72 -4.94 5.05
C ILE A 127 0.53 -4.13 4.53
N MET A 128 0.77 -3.19 3.60
CA MET A 128 -0.30 -2.34 3.06
C MET A 128 -1.33 -3.12 2.23
N ARG A 129 -0.90 -4.14 1.49
CA ARG A 129 -1.79 -5.03 0.75
C ARG A 129 -2.60 -5.90 1.71
N SER A 130 -1.96 -6.44 2.74
CA SER A 130 -2.61 -7.21 3.80
C SER A 130 -3.66 -6.40 4.54
N ALA A 131 -3.37 -5.14 4.86
CA ALA A 131 -4.33 -4.22 5.46
C ALA A 131 -5.56 -3.91 4.59
N GLN A 132 -5.55 -4.25 3.29
CA GLN A 132 -6.77 -4.19 2.46
C GLN A 132 -7.69 -5.37 2.71
N GLN A 133 -7.15 -6.50 3.17
CA GLN A 133 -7.85 -7.77 3.38
C GLN A 133 -8.15 -8.02 4.87
N ASP A 134 -7.21 -7.72 5.77
CA ASP A 134 -7.38 -7.80 7.22
C ASP A 134 -7.84 -6.44 7.78
N SER A 135 -9.07 -6.44 8.29
CA SER A 135 -9.70 -5.25 8.88
C SER A 135 -9.07 -4.79 10.20
N THR A 136 -8.48 -5.70 10.98
CA THR A 136 -7.79 -5.39 12.25
C THR A 136 -6.49 -4.67 11.94
N LEU A 137 -5.65 -5.26 11.09
CA LEU A 137 -4.40 -4.64 10.64
C LEU A 137 -4.65 -3.26 10.00
N LYS A 138 -5.73 -3.13 9.21
CA LYS A 138 -6.18 -1.84 8.67
C LYS A 138 -6.45 -0.80 9.76
N LYS A 139 -7.20 -1.18 10.81
CA LYS A 139 -7.57 -0.27 11.90
C LYS A 139 -6.35 0.17 12.70
N GLU A 140 -5.42 -0.74 12.95
CA GLU A 140 -4.18 -0.45 13.68
C GLU A 140 -3.30 0.54 12.90
N ILE A 141 -3.07 0.28 11.62
CA ILE A 141 -2.33 1.20 10.74
C ILE A 141 -3.04 2.56 10.68
N GLN A 142 -4.36 2.60 10.51
CA GLN A 142 -5.11 3.87 10.49
C GLN A 142 -5.00 4.63 11.81
N THR A 143 -5.01 3.92 12.94
CA THR A 143 -4.88 4.52 14.27
C THR A 143 -3.48 5.11 14.46
N ALA A 144 -2.45 4.36 14.09
CA ALA A 144 -1.08 4.84 14.09
C ALA A 144 -0.90 6.06 13.16
N MET A 145 -1.50 6.04 11.96
CA MET A 145 -1.47 7.20 11.04
C MET A 145 -2.13 8.43 11.67
N LYS A 146 -3.29 8.26 12.32
CA LYS A 146 -3.96 9.37 13.04
C LYS A 146 -3.08 9.91 14.17
N ALA A 147 -2.41 9.05 14.92
CA ALA A 147 -1.48 9.47 15.96
C ALA A 147 -0.30 10.27 15.39
N GLN A 148 0.30 9.81 14.28
CA GLN A 148 1.37 10.54 13.57
C GLN A 148 0.89 11.90 13.07
N MET A 149 -0.30 11.97 12.46
CA MET A 149 -0.87 13.24 11.99
C MET A 149 -1.15 14.22 13.14
N LYS A 150 -1.59 13.74 14.30
CA LYS A 150 -1.76 14.58 15.50
C LYS A 150 -0.42 15.14 15.98
N LYS A 151 0.66 14.36 15.94
CA LYS A 151 2.02 14.82 16.29
C LYS A 151 2.55 15.87 15.31
N GLN A 152 2.22 15.73 14.02
CA GLN A 152 2.67 16.66 12.97
C GLN A 152 1.82 17.91 12.84
N ARG A 153 0.63 17.96 13.46
CA ARG A 153 -0.14 19.19 13.54
C ARG A 153 0.59 20.14 14.46
N PRO A 154 0.94 21.36 14.02
CA PRO A 154 1.30 22.42 14.94
C PRO A 154 0.15 22.52 15.95
N GLN A 155 0.47 22.62 17.25
CA GLN A 155 -0.50 23.11 18.23
C GLN A 155 -0.83 24.54 17.82
N MET A 156 -1.79 24.70 16.89
CA MET A 156 -2.57 25.91 16.83
C MET A 156 -3.29 25.95 18.16
N ASN A 157 -2.72 26.75 19.06
CA ASN A 157 -3.23 27.02 20.39
C ASN A 157 -4.76 27.04 20.35
N GLN A 158 -5.35 26.22 21.22
CA GLN A 158 -6.66 26.48 21.79
C GLN A 158 -6.55 27.82 22.54
N GLN A 159 -6.61 28.93 21.82
CA GLN A 159 -6.73 30.25 22.40
C GLN A 159 -7.83 30.97 21.63
N GLY A 160 -9.00 31.02 22.24
CA GLY A 160 -10.16 31.73 21.70
C GLY A 160 -11.46 30.93 21.74
N SER A 161 -11.88 30.45 22.91
CA SER A 161 -13.31 30.43 23.27
C SER A 161 -13.49 30.19 24.78
N SER A 162 -12.87 31.07 25.55
CA SER A 162 -13.26 31.33 26.93
C SER A 162 -13.51 32.84 27.03
N ASN A 163 -14.62 33.29 26.44
CA ASN A 163 -15.24 34.52 26.89
C ASN A 163 -16.59 34.14 27.51
N GLN A 164 -16.49 33.66 28.75
CA GLN A 164 -17.54 33.86 29.74
C GLN A 164 -17.66 35.37 29.99
N GLY A 165 -18.77 35.95 29.55
CA GLY A 165 -19.58 36.84 30.39
C GLY A 165 -21.01 36.30 30.26
N SER A 166 -21.76 35.88 31.29
CA SER A 166 -22.02 36.49 32.60
C SER A 166 -22.14 38.02 32.48
N GLN A 167 -23.21 38.69 32.86
CA GLN A 167 -24.37 38.40 33.70
C GLN A 167 -25.27 39.63 33.58
N ASN A 168 -26.58 39.46 33.79
CA ASN A 168 -27.48 40.44 34.41
C ASN A 168 -27.53 41.90 33.89
N GLN A 169 -28.55 42.22 33.09
CA GLN A 169 -29.68 43.10 33.45
C GLN A 169 -30.54 43.41 32.22
#